data_AF-A0AB34HEZ0-F1
#
_entry.id   AF-A0AB34HEZ0-F1
#
_cell.length_a   1.000
_cell.length_b   1.000
_cell.length_c   1.000
_cell.angle_alpha   90.00
_cell.angle_beta   90.00
_cell.angle_gamma   90.00
#
_symmetry.space_group_name_H-M   'P 1'
#
loop_
_entity.id
_entity.type
_entity.pdbx_description
1 polymer ?
#
loop_
_entity_poly.entity_id
_entity_poly.type
_entity_poly.pdbx_seq_one_letter_code
_entity_poly.pdbx_strand_id
1 'polypeptide(L)'
;MEDLQMYFGEVKEKYLSEYCFSGTYILALLLNGYHFTAESWKNIHFMGKVRSTSVGWTLGYMLNLTNMIPSEEPLSTPLSHSTYVFLMVLFSLILVIAVIIGIFIFHKPSYFWKDMV
;
A
#
# COMPACT_ATOMS: atom_id res chain seq x y z
N MET A 1 -50.31 6.32 -12.05
CA MET A 1 -49.06 7.13 -11.96
C MET A 1 -49.30 8.35 -11.10
N GLU A 2 -50.45 9.01 -11.26
CA GLU A 2 -50.91 10.13 -10.44
C GLU A 2 -50.85 9.83 -8.93
N ASP A 3 -51.29 8.65 -8.49
CA ASP A 3 -51.19 8.24 -7.09
C ASP A 3 -49.74 8.15 -6.60
N LEU A 4 -48.82 7.62 -7.43
CA LEU A 4 -47.42 7.42 -7.06
C LEU A 4 -46.68 8.75 -6.88
N GLN A 5 -47.03 9.75 -7.70
CA GLN A 5 -46.44 11.09 -7.65
C GLN A 5 -46.91 11.87 -6.42
N MET A 6 -48.12 11.59 -5.92
CA MET A 6 -48.60 12.11 -4.64
C MET A 6 -47.79 11.56 -3.45
N TYR A 7 -47.39 10.28 -3.48
CA TYR A 7 -46.59 9.67 -2.41
C TYR A 7 -45.09 10.00 -2.49
N PHE A 8 -44.53 10.23 -3.68
CA PHE A 8 -43.09 10.47 -3.91
C PHE A 8 -42.80 11.85 -4.52
N GLY A 9 -43.50 12.90 -4.08
CA GLY A 9 -43.45 14.24 -4.69
C GLY A 9 -42.06 14.91 -4.73
N GLU A 10 -41.11 14.44 -3.93
CA GLU A 10 -39.71 14.92 -3.94
C GLU A 10 -38.86 14.31 -5.09
N VAL A 11 -39.31 13.20 -5.67
CA VAL A 11 -38.57 12.48 -6.73
C VAL A 11 -39.04 12.98 -8.09
N LYS A 12 -38.08 13.29 -8.98
CA LYS A 12 -38.41 13.69 -10.36
C LYS A 12 -39.12 12.56 -11.08
N GLU A 13 -40.22 12.88 -11.77
CA GLU A 13 -41.08 11.94 -12.47
C GLU A 13 -40.33 11.00 -13.42
N LYS A 14 -39.30 11.51 -14.11
CA LYS A 14 -38.43 10.69 -14.99
C LYS A 14 -37.81 9.49 -14.27
N TYR A 15 -37.35 9.65 -13.03
CA TYR A 15 -36.78 8.53 -12.29
C TYR A 15 -37.88 7.63 -11.73
N LEU A 16 -38.99 8.23 -11.30
CA LEU A 16 -40.11 7.51 -10.71
C LEU A 16 -40.74 6.52 -11.71
N SER A 17 -40.90 6.94 -12.97
CA SER A 17 -41.43 6.09 -14.04
C SER A 17 -40.49 4.93 -14.42
N GLU A 18 -39.18 5.09 -14.22
CA GLU A 18 -38.17 4.09 -14.55
C GLU A 18 -37.92 3.08 -13.42
N TYR A 19 -38.30 3.37 -12.16
CA TYR A 19 -37.96 2.51 -11.02
C TYR A 19 -38.44 1.07 -11.12
N CYS A 20 -39.65 0.84 -11.65
CA CYS A 20 -40.15 -0.52 -11.85
C CYS A 20 -39.22 -1.30 -12.79
N PHE A 21 -38.88 -0.71 -13.93
CA PHE A 21 -37.98 -1.32 -14.90
C PHE A 21 -36.57 -1.50 -14.33
N SER A 22 -35.96 -0.45 -13.78
CA SER A 22 -34.61 -0.51 -13.21
C SER A 22 -34.51 -1.51 -12.05
N GLY A 23 -35.51 -1.56 -11.18
CA GLY A 23 -35.55 -2.49 -10.05
C GLY A 23 -35.63 -3.95 -10.50
N THR A 24 -36.56 -4.26 -11.41
CA THR A 24 -36.66 -5.62 -11.99
C THR A 24 -35.40 -6.00 -12.76
N TYR A 25 -34.82 -5.06 -13.51
CA TYR A 25 -33.58 -5.27 -14.25
C TYR A 25 -32.41 -5.60 -13.33
N ILE A 26 -32.20 -4.84 -12.26
CA ILE A 26 -31.13 -5.09 -11.27
C ILE A 26 -31.33 -6.45 -10.60
N LEU A 27 -32.57 -6.81 -10.23
CA LEU A 27 -32.87 -8.09 -9.61
C LEU A 27 -32.58 -9.25 -10.56
N ALA A 28 -33.03 -9.16 -11.82
CA ALA A 28 -32.75 -10.17 -12.84
C ALA A 28 -31.24 -10.28 -13.13
N LEU A 29 -30.52 -9.16 -13.17
CA LEU A 29 -29.07 -9.15 -13.36
C LEU A 29 -28.34 -9.85 -12.21
N LEU A 30 -28.69 -9.55 -10.96
CA LEU A 30 -28.06 -10.16 -9.80
C LEU A 30 -28.37 -11.65 -9.67
N LEU A 31 -29.65 -12.03 -9.80
CA LEU A 31 -30.08 -13.42 -9.59
C LEU A 31 -29.75 -14.32 -10.79
N ASN A 32 -30.05 -13.87 -12.02
CA ASN A 32 -29.91 -14.70 -13.21
C ASN A 32 -28.59 -14.45 -13.95
N GLY A 33 -28.04 -13.23 -13.90
CA GLY A 33 -26.79 -12.89 -14.57
C GLY A 33 -25.55 -13.23 -13.73
N TYR A 34 -25.50 -12.70 -12.51
CA TYR A 34 -24.41 -12.94 -11.56
C TYR A 34 -24.60 -14.16 -10.66
N HIS A 35 -25.73 -14.85 -10.79
CA HIS A 35 -26.02 -16.10 -10.08
C HIS A 35 -25.97 -15.97 -8.55
N PHE A 36 -26.39 -14.82 -8.01
CA PHE A 36 -26.57 -14.68 -6.57
C PHE A 36 -27.72 -15.57 -6.11
N THR A 37 -27.47 -16.38 -5.09
CA THR A 37 -28.46 -17.27 -4.45
C THR A 37 -29.00 -16.63 -3.19
N ALA A 38 -30.03 -17.22 -2.58
CA ALA A 38 -30.55 -16.75 -1.29
C ALA A 38 -29.47 -16.69 -0.20
N GLU A 39 -28.48 -17.59 -0.25
CA GLU A 39 -27.37 -17.61 0.71
C GLU A 39 -26.32 -16.54 0.44
N SER A 40 -26.01 -16.23 -0.82
CA SER A 40 -25.02 -15.20 -1.17
C SER A 40 -25.60 -13.79 -1.22
N TRP A 41 -26.93 -13.64 -1.35
CA TRP A 41 -27.63 -12.36 -1.35
C TRP A 41 -27.33 -11.52 -0.11
N LYS A 42 -27.20 -12.15 1.06
CA LYS A 42 -26.87 -11.48 2.33
C LYS A 42 -25.51 -10.79 2.34
N ASN A 43 -24.62 -11.14 1.40
CA ASN A 43 -23.28 -10.57 1.28
C ASN A 43 -23.24 -9.35 0.34
N ILE A 44 -24.36 -8.98 -0.28
CA ILE A 44 -24.45 -7.80 -1.14
C ILE A 44 -24.66 -6.57 -0.27
N HIS A 45 -23.76 -5.59 -0.38
CA HIS A 45 -23.87 -4.30 0.28
C HIS A 45 -24.06 -3.18 -0.76
N PHE A 46 -25.25 -2.59 -0.79
CA PHE A 46 -25.52 -1.41 -1.63
C PHE A 46 -24.96 -0.16 -0.95
N MET A 47 -23.88 0.42 -1.50
CA MET A 47 -23.15 1.53 -0.89
C MET A 47 -22.93 2.67 -1.88
N GLY A 48 -23.30 3.90 -1.50
CA GLY A 48 -22.96 5.11 -2.25
C GLY A 48 -21.66 5.78 -1.78
N LYS A 49 -21.32 5.66 -0.49
CA LYS A 49 -20.14 6.28 0.12
C LYS A 49 -19.50 5.37 1.18
N VAL A 50 -18.19 5.48 1.34
CA VAL A 50 -17.40 4.86 2.42
C VAL A 50 -16.53 5.95 3.04
N ARG A 51 -16.61 6.13 4.37
CA ARG A 51 -15.84 7.15 5.12
C ARG A 51 -15.88 8.54 4.45
N SER A 52 -17.08 8.97 4.04
CA SER A 52 -17.37 10.23 3.32
C SER A 52 -16.94 10.31 1.83
N THR A 53 -16.20 9.34 1.30
CA THR A 53 -15.81 9.28 -0.11
C THR A 53 -16.80 8.46 -0.92
N SER A 54 -17.19 8.95 -2.11
CA SER A 54 -18.07 8.22 -3.03
C SER A 54 -17.42 6.93 -3.52
N VAL A 55 -18.19 5.84 -3.52
CA VAL A 55 -17.72 4.54 -4.04
C VAL A 55 -17.72 4.61 -5.57
N GLY A 56 -16.58 4.29 -6.17
CA GLY A 56 -16.42 4.29 -7.63
C GLY A 56 -14.97 4.06 -8.05
N TRP A 57 -14.76 3.90 -9.35
CA TRP A 57 -13.44 3.66 -9.96
C TRP A 57 -12.51 4.87 -9.90
N THR A 58 -13.06 6.09 -9.72
CA THR A 58 -12.28 7.34 -9.75
C THR A 58 -11.17 7.38 -8.70
N LEU A 59 -11.43 6.90 -7.48
CA LEU A 59 -10.42 6.88 -6.42
C LEU A 59 -9.29 5.91 -6.75
N GLY A 60 -9.63 4.68 -7.17
CA GLY A 60 -8.63 3.69 -7.59
C GLY A 60 -7.80 4.15 -8.80
N TYR A 61 -8.45 4.84 -9.74
CA TYR A 61 -7.79 5.45 -10.89
C TYR A 61 -6.75 6.50 -10.47
N MET A 62 -7.13 7.40 -9.55
CA MET A 62 -6.21 8.41 -9.01
C MET A 62 -5.02 7.76 -8.29
N LEU A 63 -5.27 6.74 -7.46
CA LEU A 63 -4.23 6.02 -6.73
C LEU A 63 -3.23 5.30 -7.65
N ASN A 64 -3.72 4.72 -8.74
CA ASN A 64 -2.89 4.08 -9.76
C ASN A 64 -1.99 5.09 -10.47
N LEU A 65 -2.53 6.26 -10.85
CA LEU A 65 -1.74 7.33 -11.49
C LEU A 65 -0.66 7.90 -10.57
N THR A 66 -0.90 7.97 -9.27
CA THR A 66 0.07 8.46 -8.29
C THR A 66 1.05 7.38 -7.81
N ASN A 67 0.95 6.14 -8.30
CA ASN A 67 1.71 4.99 -7.83
C ASN A 67 1.69 4.84 -6.29
N MET A 68 0.53 5.16 -5.68
CA MET A 68 0.32 5.15 -4.22
C MET A 68 -0.18 3.80 -3.70
N ILE A 69 -0.45 2.84 -4.60
CA ILE A 69 -0.72 1.45 -4.24
C ILE A 69 0.64 0.74 -4.36
N PRO A 70 1.39 0.58 -3.26
CA PRO A 70 2.69 -0.07 -3.33
C PRO A 70 2.50 -1.52 -3.74
N SER A 71 3.05 -1.89 -4.89
CA SER A 71 3.08 -3.28 -5.38
C SER A 71 4.06 -4.15 -4.60
N GLU A 72 4.98 -3.51 -3.87
CA GLU A 72 6.04 -4.15 -3.09
C GLU A 72 5.95 -3.66 -1.65
N GLU A 73 6.16 -4.55 -0.68
CA GLU A 73 6.35 -4.13 0.71
C GLU A 73 7.48 -3.10 0.76
N PRO A 74 7.35 -2.00 1.53
CA PRO A 74 8.42 -1.03 1.64
C PRO A 74 9.68 -1.78 2.07
N LEU A 75 10.75 -1.66 1.26
CA LEU A 75 12.02 -2.32 1.50
C LEU A 75 12.36 -2.21 2.99
N SER A 76 12.30 -3.35 3.68
CA SER A 76 12.73 -3.41 5.07
C SER A 76 14.18 -2.95 5.09
N THR A 77 14.50 -1.98 5.94
CA THR A 77 15.87 -1.46 6.05
C THR A 77 16.79 -2.67 6.25
N PRO A 78 17.72 -2.96 5.33
CA PRO A 78 18.44 -4.23 5.32
C PRO A 78 19.31 -4.42 6.56
N LEU A 79 19.56 -3.34 7.31
CA LEU A 79 20.27 -3.33 8.56
C LEU A 79 19.58 -2.39 9.54
N SER A 80 19.49 -2.79 10.81
CA SER A 80 19.12 -1.87 11.89
C SER A 80 20.11 -0.71 11.94
N HIS A 81 19.61 0.51 12.17
CA HIS A 81 20.43 1.72 12.31
C HIS A 81 21.59 1.51 13.29
N SER A 82 21.34 0.80 14.39
CA SER A 82 22.36 0.48 15.39
C SER A 82 23.50 -0.39 14.84
N THR A 83 23.17 -1.40 14.05
CA THR A 83 24.16 -2.32 13.47
C THR A 83 25.01 -1.60 12.42
N TYR A 84 24.42 -0.70 11.65
CA TYR A 84 25.14 0.08 10.64
C TYR A 84 26.19 0.99 11.29
N VAL A 85 25.79 1.73 12.33
CA VAL A 85 26.69 2.61 13.07
C VAL A 85 27.84 1.81 13.71
N PHE A 86 27.52 0.65 14.31
CA PHE A 86 28.54 -0.22 14.91
C PHE A 86 29.59 -0.68 13.90
N LEU A 87 29.16 -1.18 12.73
CA LEU A 87 30.08 -1.62 11.68
C LEU A 87 30.97 -0.48 11.17
N MET A 88 30.41 0.71 10.97
CA MET A 88 31.17 1.88 10.53
C MET A 88 32.28 2.26 11.51
N VAL A 89 31.99 2.25 12.82
CA VAL A 89 32.99 2.55 13.86
C VAL A 89 34.05 1.46 13.93
N LEU A 90 33.65 0.19 13.87
CA LEU A 90 34.56 -0.95 13.92
C LEU A 90 35.57 -0.90 12.76
N PHE A 91 35.10 -0.72 11.52
CA PHE A 91 35.99 -0.61 10.36
C PHE A 91 36.92 0.59 10.44
N SER A 92 36.43 1.74 10.92
CA SER A 92 37.24 2.94 11.10
C SER A 92 38.39 2.72 12.09
N LEU A 93 38.13 2.05 13.22
CA LEU A 93 39.14 1.73 14.22
C LEU A 93 40.21 0.77 13.66
N ILE A 94 39.79 -0.26 12.92
CA ILE A 94 40.70 -1.22 12.29
C ILE A 94 41.64 -0.50 11.31
N LEU A 95 41.12 0.41 10.49
CA LEU A 95 41.93 1.19 9.54
C LEU A 95 42.94 2.08 10.27
N VAL A 96 42.54 2.76 11.35
CA VAL A 96 43.45 3.59 12.14
C VAL A 96 44.57 2.74 12.76
N ILE A 97 44.24 1.58 13.33
CA ILE A 97 45.24 0.66 13.89
C ILE A 97 46.20 0.17 12.81
N ALA A 98 45.70 -0.22 11.63
CA ALA A 98 46.53 -0.65 10.51
C ALA A 98 47.49 0.45 10.04
N VAL A 99 47.04 1.70 9.98
CA VAL A 99 47.88 2.86 9.64
C VAL A 99 48.94 3.10 10.71
N ILE A 100 48.59 3.05 12.00
CA ILE A 100 49.56 3.23 13.09
C ILE A 100 50.64 2.14 13.05
N ILE A 101 50.24 0.88 12.86
CA ILE A 101 51.17 -0.25 12.71
C ILE A 101 52.07 -0.05 11.48
N GLY A 102 51.49 0.33 10.34
CA GLY A 102 52.25 0.62 9.12
C GLY A 102 53.28 1.73 9.31
N ILE A 103 52.89 2.83 9.96
CA ILE A 103 53.81 3.92 10.30
C ILE A 103 54.90 3.43 11.27
N PHE A 104 54.54 2.69 12.32
CA PHE A 104 55.51 2.19 13.30
C PHE A 104 56.55 1.27 12.68
N ILE A 105 56.13 0.35 11.80
CA ILE A 105 57.03 -0.54 11.05
C ILE A 105 57.95 0.29 10.13
N PHE A 106 57.42 1.29 9.44
CA PHE A 106 58.21 2.13 8.53
C PHE A 106 59.21 3.05 9.27
N HIS A 107 58.85 3.54 10.46
CA HIS A 107 59.70 4.43 11.26
C HIS A 107 60.75 3.70 12.11
N LYS A 108 60.55 2.41 12.42
CA LYS A 108 61.51 1.56 13.15
C LYS A 108 61.87 0.29 12.35
N PRO A 109 62.60 0.40 11.23
CA PRO A 109 63.10 -0.77 10.51
C PRO A 109 64.12 -1.59 11.33
N SER A 110 64.71 -1.00 12.38
CA SER A 110 65.81 -1.62 13.13
C SER A 110 65.40 -2.56 14.27
N TYR A 111 64.12 -2.63 14.66
CA TYR A 111 63.68 -3.54 15.72
C TYR A 111 63.45 -4.96 15.19
N PHE A 112 62.84 -5.06 14.00
CA PHE A 112 62.53 -6.35 13.36
C PHE A 112 63.76 -7.09 12.80
N TRP A 113 64.86 -6.39 12.52
CA TRP A 113 66.14 -6.99 12.12
C TRP A 113 66.99 -7.49 13.29
N LYS A 114 66.65 -7.11 14.53
CA LYS A 114 67.40 -7.51 15.73
C LYS A 114 66.86 -8.79 16.37
N ASP A 115 65.62 -9.16 16.07
CA ASP A 115 64.99 -10.43 16.48
C ASP A 115 65.17 -11.55 15.44
N MET A 116 65.85 -11.29 14.31
CA MET A 116 66.15 -12.26 13.23
C MET A 116 67.67 -12.47 12.98
N VAL A 117 68.51 -12.27 14.00
CA VAL A 117 69.92 -12.74 14.05
C VAL A 117 70.16 -13.50 15.34
#